data_AF-A0A7W1MB04-F1
#
_entry.id   AF-A0A7W1MB04-F1
#
_cell.length_a   1.000
_cell.length_b   1.000
_cell.length_c   1.000
_cell.angle_alpha   90.00
_cell.angle_beta   90.00
_cell.angle_gamma   90.00
#
_symmetry.space_group_name_H-M   'P 1'
#
loop_
_entity.id
_entity.type
_entity.pdbx_description
1 polymer ?
#
loop_
_entity_poly.entity_id
_entity_poly.type
_entity_poly.pdbx_seq_one_letter_code
_entity_poly.pdbx_strand_id
1 'polypeptide(L)' 'MPRPKKMKECVRLSVVMSEEQAERIKYMAIRMSVQEGRAIDVSEAIRMAIEAAYPVPVNQPSLF' A
#
# COMPACT_ATOMS: atom_id res chain seq x y z
N MET A 1 22.38 12.44 17.76
CA MET A 1 22.45 12.22 16.30
C MET A 1 21.25 11.40 15.87
N PRO A 2 20.45 11.83 14.88
CA PRO A 2 19.35 11.02 14.38
C PRO A 2 19.93 9.78 13.67
N ARG A 3 19.45 8.58 14.03
CA ARG A 3 19.86 7.33 13.37
C ARG A 3 19.48 7.39 11.88
N PRO A 4 20.35 6.96 10.95
CA PRO A 4 19.98 6.85 9.55
C PRO A 4 18.84 5.84 9.42
N LYS A 5 17.67 6.30 9.01
CA LYS A 5 16.56 5.42 8.63
C LYS A 5 17.04 4.63 7.42
N LYS A 6 17.10 3.30 7.51
CA LYS A 6 17.28 2.43 6.35
C LYS A 6 16.23 2.84 5.32
N MET A 7 16.64 3.43 4.20
CA MET A 7 15.73 3.65 3.09
C MET A 7 15.29 2.26 2.67
N LYS A 8 14.04 1.89 2.96
CA LYS A 8 13.41 0.77 2.26
C LYS A 8 13.50 1.13 0.78
N GLU A 9 14.01 0.23 -0.03
CA GLU A 9 13.98 0.37 -1.49
C GLU A 9 12.51 0.51 -1.90
N CYS A 10 12.07 1.75 -2.05
CA CYS A 10 10.69 2.10 -2.35
C CYS A 10 10.66 2.67 -3.75
N VAL A 11 9.97 2.00 -4.66
CA VAL A 11 9.71 2.52 -6.00
C VAL A 11 8.50 3.46 -5.93
N ARG A 12 8.66 4.70 -6.39
CA ARG A 12 7.53 5.63 -6.51
C ARG A 12 6.69 5.22 -7.73
N LEU A 13 5.45 4.83 -7.48
CA LEU A 13 4.48 4.54 -8.53
C LEU A 13 3.53 5.73 -8.71
N SER A 14 3.27 6.12 -9.96
CA SER A 14 2.25 7.11 -10.31
C SER A 14 1.24 6.40 -11.21
N VAL A 15 -0.03 6.38 -10.80
CA VAL A 15 -1.10 5.64 -11.49
C VAL A 15 -2.22 6.61 -11.83
N VAL A 16 -2.64 6.62 -13.09
CA VAL A 16 -3.83 7.35 -13.54
C VAL A 16 -5.05 6.45 -13.33
N MET A 17 -6.10 6.99 -12.72
CA MET A 17 -7.34 6.30 -12.43
C MET A 17 -8.54 7.22 -12.70
N SER A 18 -9.72 6.64 -12.91
CA SER A 18 -10.94 7.43 -13.04
C SER A 18 -11.36 8.06 -11.71
N GLU A 19 -12.21 9.09 -11.76
CA GLU A 19 -12.75 9.73 -10.56
C GLU A 19 -13.53 8.74 -9.68
N GLU A 20 -14.35 7.89 -10.29
CA GLU A 20 -15.10 6.85 -9.59
C GLU A 20 -14.18 5.84 -8.88
N GLN A 21 -13.07 5.45 -9.52
CA GLN A 21 -12.07 4.58 -8.89
C GLN A 21 -11.41 5.26 -7.70
N ALA A 22 -11.06 6.54 -7.83
CA ALA A 22 -10.46 7.32 -6.74
C ALA A 22 -11.41 7.43 -5.53
N GLU A 23 -12.71 7.62 -5.75
CA GLU A 23 -13.71 7.65 -4.68
C GLU A 23 -13.82 6.29 -3.98
N ARG A 24 -13.94 5.21 -4.74
CA ARG A 24 -14.00 3.84 -4.18
C ARG A 24 -12.79 3.53 -3.31
N ILE A 25 -11.60 3.95 -3.73
CA ILE A 25 -10.36 3.77 -2.96
C ILE A 25 -10.38 4.57 -1.66
N LYS A 26 -10.89 5.82 -1.67
CA LYS A 26 -11.05 6.61 -0.44
C LYS A 26 -11.99 5.92 0.55
N TYR A 27 -13.14 5.43 0.08
CA TYR A 27 -14.07 4.68 0.92
C TYR A 27 -13.45 3.39 1.49
N MET A 28 -12.66 2.69 0.68
CA MET A 28 -11.92 1.51 1.11
C MET A 28 -10.95 1.85 2.25
N ALA A 29 -10.13 2.91 2.10
CA ALA A 29 -9.18 3.34 3.12
C ALA A 29 -9.87 3.68 4.45
N ILE A 30 -11.03 4.36 4.40
CA ILE A 30 -11.84 4.66 5.59
C ILE A 30 -12.31 3.38 6.27
N ARG A 31 -12.87 2.41 5.52
CA ARG A 31 -13.34 1.16 6.12
C ARG A 31 -12.20 0.36 6.75
N MET A 32 -11.07 0.27 6.06
CA MET A 32 -9.89 -0.42 6.59
C MET A 32 -9.37 0.25 7.86
N SER A 33 -9.36 1.59 7.90
CA SER A 33 -8.96 2.33 9.09
C SER A 33 -9.84 1.99 10.30
N VAL A 34 -11.16 1.86 10.10
CA VAL A 34 -12.10 1.47 11.15
C VAL A 34 -11.88 0.03 11.60
N GLN A 35 -11.63 -0.89 10.67
CA GLN A 35 -11.40 -2.32 10.97
C GLN A 35 -10.11 -2.56 11.76
N GLU A 36 -9.03 -1.87 11.40
CA GLU A 36 -7.72 -2.01 12.04
C GLU A 36 -7.58 -1.14 13.31
N GLY A 37 -8.53 -0.23 13.55
CA GLY A 37 -8.48 0.69 14.69
C GLY A 37 -7.35 1.72 14.61
N ARG A 38 -6.82 1.98 13.40
CA ARG A 38 -5.74 2.94 13.14
C ARG A 38 -6.03 3.74 11.88
N ALA A 39 -5.48 4.94 11.76
CA ALA A 39 -5.55 5.69 10.52
C ALA A 39 -4.74 4.99 9.42
N ILE A 40 -5.37 4.71 8.28
CA ILE A 40 -4.75 4.10 7.10
C ILE A 40 -4.91 5.08 5.93
N ASP A 41 -3.78 5.45 5.34
CA ASP A 41 -3.75 6.31 4.16
C ASP A 41 -4.16 5.57 2.90
N VAL A 42 -4.61 6.31 1.88
CA VAL A 42 -4.98 5.75 0.57
C VAL A 42 -3.86 4.88 -0.03
N SER A 43 -2.62 5.36 0.00
CA SER A 43 -1.47 4.61 -0.51
C SER A 43 -1.20 3.32 0.26
N GLU A 44 -1.47 3.32 1.56
CA GLU A 44 -1.30 2.14 2.41
C GLU A 44 -2.42 1.13 2.16
N ALA A 45 -3.66 1.60 2.05
CA ALA A 45 -4.80 0.76 1.68
C ALA A 45 -4.60 0.09 0.32
N ILE A 46 -4.05 0.82 -0.67
CA ILE A 46 -3.69 0.25 -1.98
C ILE A 46 -2.59 -0.82 -1.82
N ARG A 47 -1.56 -0.56 -1.02
CA ARG A 47 -0.48 -1.54 -0.79
C ARG A 47 -1.02 -2.83 -0.18
N MET A 48 -1.84 -2.72 0.86
CA MET A 48 -2.48 -3.87 1.50
C MET A 48 -3.38 -4.64 0.53
N ALA A 49 -4.14 -3.93 -0.31
CA ALA A 49 -4.96 -4.55 -1.33
C ALA A 49 -4.12 -5.31 -2.38
N ILE A 50 -2.98 -4.75 -2.81
CA ILE A 50 -2.05 -5.40 -3.73
C ILE A 50 -1.45 -6.65 -3.09
N GLU A 51 -0.99 -6.57 -1.84
CA GLU A 51 -0.42 -7.71 -1.11
C GLU A 51 -1.43 -8.84 -0.92
N ALA A 52 -2.70 -8.50 -0.69
CA ALA A 52 -3.79 -9.48 -0.61
C ALA A 52 -4.14 -10.11 -1.96
N ALA A 53 -4.11 -9.33 -3.04
CA ALA A 53 -4.41 -9.81 -4.39
C ALA A 53 -3.25 -10.62 -5.01
N TYR A 54 -2.01 -10.23 -4.70
CA TYR A 54 -0.78 -10.82 -5.23
C TYR A 54 0.16 -11.15 -4.07
N PRO A 55 -0.10 -12.25 -3.33
CA PRO A 55 0.76 -12.64 -2.23
C PRO A 55 2.16 -12.99 -2.77
N VAL A 56 3.19 -12.40 -2.18
CA VAL A 56 4.58 -12.69 -2.57
C VAL A 56 4.90 -14.12 -2.18
N PRO A 57 5.29 -15.00 -3.11
CA PRO A 57 5.69 -16.36 -2.76
C PRO A 57 6.96 -16.32 -1.90
N VAL A 58 6.88 -16.91 -0.70
CA VAL A 58 7.90 -16.85 0.37
C VAL A 58 9.26 -17.44 -0.04
N ASN A 59 9.32 -18.19 -1.15
CA ASN A 59 10.50 -18.99 -1.57
C ASN A 59 11.05 -18.66 -2.97
N GLN A 60 10.86 -17.44 -3.50
CA GLN A 60 11.55 -17.06 -4.73
C GLN A 60 12.85 -16.29 -4.41
N PRO A 61 14.04 -16.77 -4.84
CA PRO A 61 15.23 -15.94 -4.82
C PRO A 61 14.96 -14.70 -5.67
N SER A 62 15.28 -13.53 -5.12
CA SER A 62 15.14 -12.25 -5.80
C SER A 62 15.82 -12.34 -7.18
N LEU A 63 15.03 -12.21 -8.25
CA LEU A 63 15.54 -12.15 -9.62
C LEU A 63 15.94 -10.72 -10.04
N PHE A 64 16.24 -9.88 -9.05
CA PHE A 64 16.85 -8.57 -9.20
C PHE A 64 18.01 -8.45 -8.22
#